data_AF-A0A821UPZ8-F1
#
_entry.id   AF-A0A821UPZ8-F1
#
_cell.length_a   1.000
_cell.length_b   1.000
_cell.length_c   1.000
_cell.angle_alpha   90.00
_cell.angle_beta   90.00
_cell.angle_gamma   90.00
#
_symmetry.space_group_name_H-M   'P 1'
#
loop_
_entity.id
_entity.type
_entity.pdbx_description
1 polymer ?
#
loop_
_entity_poly.entity_id
_entity_poly.type
_entity_poly.pdbx_seq_one_letter_code
_entity_poly.pdbx_strand_id
1 'polypeptide(L)'
;MNDHDSMLIALITISVILLGIIIAFITCWYLRKRRQYDHLQNPSPSDETPLLYRLSQPRIERAQAQENAALLTCHFYIRTTGEYIFHSQLSQLGSNPEKSWFLITPISKTSTMSLNTASHLLTIQPKSDRLNHLNDEESITTYSRTLNNLFSRLYHPYIEPMIRIDILYTQKLVVTVKQYQRLGSLKDLLHGVVPTANFHGKYSHRSSGLSLERVRLYSRQLLEGLLFLQSKSMPPLVDLHSGNIVVSGSCIQIGSYEYQFLEQRSRIYSLVKRATSSLILPDGMTRAQACEVFCFGGLVFEMLTGYELGEQLRGLTPKHWHDCGRDPNVRQMLTRLFDIAQPVLTLTEIRQLPYFSNNKIILKELQNFTSIPGEYSNDVKILLEQWTSTMRKKRNSTMKTSTIEKRKNSIAPKQMETSIINLSYTSTIPPSTTNSSTTTSSKPSALPSSPPPPPSVQSIPPPPPPPPPPPSSDGSGDRSALLENIRLGKTLKKTVTNDRSAPKFK
;
A
#
# COMPACT_ATOMS: atom_id res chain seq x y z
N MET A 1 -53.75 5.47 61.75
CA MET A 1 -53.35 5.29 60.34
C MET A 1 -53.00 3.83 60.18
N ASN A 2 -53.44 3.18 59.10
CA ASN A 2 -53.13 1.76 58.90
C ASN A 2 -51.66 1.62 58.49
N ASP A 3 -51.01 0.52 58.86
CA ASP A 3 -49.59 0.30 58.55
C ASP A 3 -49.30 0.33 57.03
N HIS A 4 -50.29 -0.02 56.21
CA HIS A 4 -50.21 0.12 54.76
C HIS A 4 -50.07 1.57 54.28
N ASP A 5 -50.74 2.53 54.91
CA ASP A 5 -50.66 3.95 54.51
C ASP A 5 -49.27 4.51 54.84
N SER A 6 -48.74 4.14 56.02
CA SER A 6 -47.39 4.50 56.47
C SER A 6 -46.31 3.91 55.55
N MET A 7 -46.44 2.64 55.15
CA MET A 7 -45.55 2.00 54.17
C MET A 7 -45.64 2.64 52.79
N LEU A 8 -46.84 3.00 52.32
CA LEU A 8 -47.03 3.65 51.02
C LEU A 8 -46.36 5.04 50.99
N ILE A 9 -46.54 5.84 52.04
CA ILE A 9 -45.90 7.15 52.21
C ILE A 9 -44.36 7.00 52.25
N ALA A 10 -43.84 5.99 52.96
CA ALA A 10 -42.40 5.70 53.00
C ALA A 10 -41.83 5.33 51.62
N LEU A 11 -42.54 4.52 50.83
CA LEU A 11 -42.11 4.17 49.47
C LEU A 11 -42.14 5.38 48.52
N ILE A 12 -43.19 6.20 48.58
CA ILE A 12 -43.31 7.42 47.77
C ILE A 12 -42.18 8.41 48.09
N THR A 13 -41.89 8.64 49.37
CA THR A 13 -40.82 9.55 49.80
C THR A 13 -39.43 9.07 49.35
N ILE A 14 -39.14 7.76 49.46
CA ILE A 14 -37.89 7.17 48.94
C ILE A 14 -37.80 7.35 47.41
N SER A 15 -38.88 7.09 46.66
CA SER A 15 -38.90 7.28 45.21
C SER A 15 -38.66 8.73 44.78
N VAL A 16 -39.24 9.70 45.49
CA VAL A 16 -39.02 11.14 45.21
C VAL A 16 -37.57 11.55 45.50
N ILE A 17 -36.97 11.08 46.60
CA ILE A 17 -35.55 11.34 46.90
C ILE A 17 -34.64 10.76 45.82
N LEU A 18 -34.90 9.52 45.40
CA LEU A 18 -34.08 8.82 44.40
C LEU A 18 -34.18 9.50 43.02
N LEU A 19 -35.37 9.97 42.64
CA LEU A 19 -35.58 10.78 41.43
C LEU A 19 -34.82 12.12 41.51
N GLY A 20 -34.82 12.79 42.66
CA GLY A 20 -34.05 14.02 42.90
C GLY A 20 -32.54 13.82 42.72
N ILE A 21 -31.98 12.71 43.22
CA ILE A 21 -30.57 12.35 43.05
C ILE A 21 -30.24 12.10 41.57
N ILE A 22 -31.11 11.40 40.84
CA ILE A 22 -30.93 11.15 39.40
C ILE A 22 -30.93 12.47 38.61
N ILE A 23 -31.87 13.38 38.89
CA ILE A 23 -31.94 14.70 38.24
C ILE A 23 -30.70 15.53 38.56
N ALA A 24 -30.23 15.53 39.81
CA ALA A 24 -28.98 16.21 40.20
C ALA A 24 -27.76 15.63 39.48
N PHE A 25 -27.67 14.31 39.33
CA PHE A 25 -26.58 13.64 38.60
C PHE A 25 -26.60 13.98 37.10
N ILE A 26 -27.76 13.90 36.45
CA ILE A 26 -27.94 14.27 35.04
C ILE A 26 -27.60 15.75 34.82
N THR A 27 -28.03 16.63 35.72
CA THR A 27 -27.75 18.07 35.65
C THR A 27 -26.25 18.35 35.83
N CYS A 28 -25.59 17.70 36.80
CA CYS A 28 -24.14 17.82 37.00
C CYS A 28 -23.34 17.29 35.81
N TRP A 29 -23.74 16.16 35.23
CA TRP A 29 -23.16 15.61 34.02
C TRP A 29 -23.35 16.55 32.82
N TYR A 30 -24.55 17.08 32.62
CA TYR A 30 -24.86 18.03 31.56
C TYR A 30 -24.06 19.33 31.71
N LEU A 31 -23.96 19.89 32.92
CA LEU A 31 -23.15 21.09 33.19
C LEU A 31 -21.65 20.85 33.01
N ARG A 32 -21.12 19.69 33.42
CA ARG A 32 -19.72 19.30 33.12
C ARG A 32 -19.48 19.20 31.62
N LYS A 33 -20.38 18.51 30.90
CA LYS A 33 -20.28 18.33 29.44
C LYS A 33 -20.42 19.66 28.70
N ARG A 34 -21.31 20.55 29.16
CA ARG A 34 -21.47 21.91 28.62
C ARG A 34 -20.21 22.75 28.84
N ARG A 35 -19.63 22.78 30.04
CA ARG A 35 -18.33 23.45 30.29
C ARG A 35 -17.23 22.90 29.37
N GLN A 36 -17.23 21.60 29.09
CA GLN A 36 -16.29 20.97 28.15
C GLN A 36 -16.52 21.39 26.70
N TYR A 37 -17.78 21.61 26.27
CA TYR A 37 -18.09 22.20 24.96
C TYR A 37 -17.77 23.70 24.89
N ASP A 38 -18.08 24.48 25.93
CA ASP A 38 -17.78 25.92 25.99
C ASP A 38 -16.25 26.16 25.89
N HIS A 39 -15.44 25.31 26.52
CA HIS A 39 -13.96 25.31 26.42
C HIS A 39 -13.44 24.90 25.03
N LEU A 40 -14.21 24.11 24.26
CA LEU A 40 -13.89 23.76 22.86
C LEU A 40 -14.33 24.85 21.88
N GLN A 41 -15.35 25.65 22.21
CA GLN A 41 -15.86 26.74 21.36
C GLN A 41 -15.12 28.06 21.57
N ASN A 42 -14.73 28.37 22.80
CA ASN A 42 -14.03 29.61 23.17
C ASN A 42 -12.73 29.30 23.94
N PRO A 43 -11.65 28.86 23.25
CA PRO A 43 -10.34 28.76 23.87
C PRO A 43 -9.86 30.16 24.31
N SER A 44 -9.18 30.25 25.47
CA SER A 44 -8.59 31.51 25.93
C SER A 44 -7.56 32.02 24.90
N PRO A 45 -7.47 33.34 24.63
CA PRO A 45 -6.42 33.90 23.78
C PRO A 45 -4.99 33.64 24.29
N SER A 46 -4.85 33.20 25.56
CA SER A 46 -3.58 32.85 26.19
C SER A 46 -3.25 31.35 26.17
N ASP A 47 -4.18 30.48 25.76
CA ASP A 47 -3.93 29.04 25.76
C ASP A 47 -3.09 28.66 24.54
N GLU A 48 -1.80 28.50 24.84
CA GLU A 48 -0.77 28.00 23.94
C GLU A 48 -1.27 26.86 23.03
N THR A 49 -0.85 26.89 21.76
CA THR A 49 -1.16 25.86 20.75
C THR A 49 -1.11 24.45 21.35
N PRO A 50 -2.23 23.68 21.30
CA PRO A 50 -2.36 22.44 22.07
C PRO A 50 -1.14 21.53 21.92
N LEU A 51 -0.69 20.87 23.00
CA LEU A 51 0.56 20.10 22.99
C LEU A 51 0.66 19.09 21.83
N LEU A 52 -0.47 18.48 21.44
CA LEU A 52 -0.55 17.62 20.24
C LEU A 52 -0.19 18.35 18.94
N TYR A 53 -0.65 19.60 18.77
CA TYR A 53 -0.29 20.44 17.62
C TYR A 53 1.21 20.71 17.60
N ARG A 54 1.79 21.19 18.72
CA ARG A 54 3.24 21.45 18.86
C ARG A 54 4.10 20.19 18.60
N LEU A 55 3.65 19.01 19.07
CA LEU A 55 4.33 17.73 18.82
C LEU A 55 4.17 17.23 17.37
N SER A 56 3.08 17.61 16.68
CA SER A 56 2.83 17.23 15.29
C SER A 56 3.50 18.17 14.28
N GLN A 57 3.65 19.45 14.61
CA GLN A 57 4.08 20.51 13.70
C GLN A 57 5.45 20.22 13.04
N PRO A 58 6.52 19.81 13.74
CA PRO A 58 7.79 19.46 13.09
C PRO A 58 7.70 18.25 12.14
N ARG A 59 6.69 17.37 12.29
CA ARG A 59 6.46 16.25 11.37
C ARG A 59 5.74 16.73 10.11
N ILE A 60 4.76 17.63 10.27
CA ILE A 60 4.02 18.25 9.16
C ILE A 60 4.98 19.09 8.30
N GLU A 61 5.80 19.94 8.93
CA GLU A 61 6.79 20.77 8.25
C GLU A 61 7.83 19.94 7.48
N ARG A 62 8.31 18.83 8.05
CA ARG A 62 9.21 17.90 7.34
C ARG A 62 8.54 17.21 6.15
N ALA A 63 7.30 16.77 6.30
CA ALA A 63 6.55 16.16 5.19
C ALA A 63 6.33 17.17 4.05
N GLN A 64 5.92 18.41 4.37
CA GLN A 64 5.77 19.49 3.39
C GLN A 64 7.10 19.85 2.71
N ALA A 65 8.20 19.93 3.48
CA ALA A 65 9.53 20.17 2.91
C ALA A 65 9.98 19.05 1.96
N GLN A 66 9.67 17.79 2.29
CA GLN A 66 9.95 16.63 1.44
C GLN A 66 9.11 16.63 0.16
N GLU A 67 7.80 16.92 0.24
CA GLU A 67 6.93 17.07 -0.93
C GLU A 67 7.39 18.21 -1.84
N ASN A 68 7.74 19.37 -1.27
CA ASN A 68 8.27 20.52 -2.02
C ASN A 68 9.60 20.20 -2.71
N ALA A 69 10.53 19.50 -2.03
CA ALA A 69 11.80 19.08 -2.61
C ALA A 69 11.61 18.07 -3.76
N ALA A 70 10.66 17.14 -3.62
CA ALA A 70 10.29 16.21 -4.68
C ALA A 70 9.67 16.93 -5.88
N LEU A 71 8.78 17.91 -5.65
CA LEU A 71 8.17 18.72 -6.72
C LEU A 71 9.21 19.54 -7.50
N LEU A 72 10.14 20.20 -6.79
CA LEU A 72 11.26 20.91 -7.41
C LEU A 72 12.16 19.97 -8.24
N THR A 73 12.45 18.77 -7.70
CA THR A 73 13.20 17.73 -8.42
C THR A 73 12.45 17.27 -9.67
N CYS A 74 11.12 17.11 -9.59
CA CYS A 74 10.28 16.75 -10.73
C CYS A 74 10.36 17.80 -11.85
N HIS A 75 10.20 19.08 -11.51
CA HIS A 75 10.34 20.18 -12.47
C HIS A 75 11.74 20.26 -13.09
N PHE A 76 12.79 20.07 -12.28
CA PHE A 76 14.17 20.04 -12.78
C PHE A 76 14.38 18.87 -13.76
N TYR A 77 13.97 17.65 -13.39
CA TYR A 77 14.09 16.45 -14.23
C TYR A 77 13.33 16.60 -15.56
N ILE A 78 12.10 17.10 -15.51
CA ILE A 78 11.28 17.36 -16.71
C ILE A 78 11.96 18.39 -17.62
N ARG A 79 12.50 19.49 -17.05
CA ARG A 79 13.20 20.53 -17.82
C ARG A 79 14.49 20.03 -18.45
N THR A 80 15.26 19.19 -17.73
CA THR A 80 16.53 18.63 -18.20
C THR A 80 16.33 17.57 -19.29
N THR A 81 15.28 16.75 -19.18
CA THR A 81 14.95 15.76 -20.23
C THR A 81 14.30 16.39 -21.45
N GLY A 82 13.46 17.43 -21.28
CA GLY A 82 12.78 18.11 -22.39
C GLY A 82 11.73 17.26 -23.11
N GLU A 83 11.37 16.09 -22.56
CA GLU A 83 10.47 15.10 -23.19
C GLU A 83 9.05 15.12 -22.60
N TYR A 84 8.81 15.87 -21.52
CA TYR A 84 7.58 15.80 -20.75
C TYR A 84 7.02 17.18 -20.39
N ILE A 85 5.72 17.24 -20.14
CA ILE A 85 5.01 18.37 -19.54
C ILE A 85 4.49 17.92 -18.18
N PHE A 86 4.72 18.73 -17.15
CA PHE A 86 4.13 18.53 -15.83
C PHE A 86 2.62 18.77 -15.87
N HIS A 87 1.83 17.84 -15.30
CA HIS A 87 0.38 18.03 -15.15
C HIS A 87 0.01 18.33 -13.70
N SER A 88 0.33 17.42 -12.77
CA SER A 88 -0.06 17.57 -11.36
C SER A 88 0.72 16.62 -10.44
N GLN A 89 1.01 17.07 -9.22
CA GLN A 89 1.39 16.16 -8.14
C GLN A 89 0.16 15.34 -7.70
N LEU A 90 0.37 14.06 -7.40
CA LEU A 90 -0.66 13.14 -6.92
C LEU A 90 -0.49 12.94 -5.41
N SER A 91 -1.55 12.46 -4.76
CA SER A 91 -1.48 12.11 -3.34
C SER A 91 -0.57 10.90 -3.09
N GLN A 92 -0.31 10.60 -1.82
CA GLN A 92 0.40 9.40 -1.38
C GLN A 92 -0.29 8.12 -1.89
N LEU A 93 0.10 7.59 -3.06
CA LEU A 93 -0.61 6.45 -3.68
C LEU A 93 -0.27 5.09 -3.05
N GLY A 94 0.97 4.95 -2.55
CA GLY A 94 1.52 3.72 -1.98
C GLY A 94 1.97 3.87 -0.52
N SER A 95 2.43 2.77 0.09
CA SER A 95 2.78 2.72 1.53
C SER A 95 4.15 3.30 1.89
N ASN A 96 4.98 3.69 0.91
CA ASN A 96 6.30 4.27 1.18
C ASN A 96 6.17 5.80 1.31
N PRO A 97 6.28 6.40 2.51
CA PRO A 97 6.13 7.83 2.71
C PRO A 97 7.21 8.66 2.01
N GLU A 98 8.35 8.06 1.64
CA GLU A 98 9.44 8.75 0.95
C GLU A 98 9.32 8.72 -0.58
N LYS A 99 8.27 8.09 -1.11
CA LYS A 99 7.95 8.08 -2.54
C LYS A 99 6.96 9.19 -2.83
N SER A 100 7.20 9.94 -3.89
CA SER A 100 6.28 10.96 -4.42
C SER A 100 5.82 10.57 -5.82
N TRP A 101 4.60 10.95 -6.19
CA TRP A 101 3.96 10.61 -7.46
C TRP A 101 3.53 11.87 -8.20
N PHE A 102 3.81 11.90 -9.50
CA PHE A 102 3.50 13.02 -10.38
C PHE A 102 2.87 12.49 -11.67
N LEU A 103 1.79 13.13 -12.09
CA LEU A 103 1.21 12.93 -13.41
C LEU A 103 1.93 13.87 -14.39
N ILE A 104 2.43 13.31 -15.48
CA ILE A 104 3.11 14.02 -16.56
C ILE A 104 2.55 13.56 -17.91
N THR A 105 2.77 14.34 -18.97
CA THR A 105 2.37 13.99 -20.33
C THR A 105 3.59 14.06 -21.25
N PRO A 106 3.89 13.05 -22.07
CA PRO A 106 4.99 13.13 -23.03
C PRO A 106 4.72 14.20 -24.10
N ILE A 107 5.79 14.88 -24.52
CA ILE A 107 5.74 15.87 -25.60
C ILE A 107 5.74 15.11 -26.93
N SER A 108 4.66 15.27 -27.71
CA SER A 108 4.62 14.73 -29.07
C SER A 108 5.66 15.42 -29.95
N LYS A 109 6.50 14.63 -30.62
CA LYS A 109 7.47 15.13 -31.61
C LYS A 109 6.79 15.58 -32.93
N THR A 110 5.54 15.19 -33.15
CA THR A 110 4.69 15.77 -34.20
C THR A 110 3.91 16.95 -33.59
N SER A 111 3.96 18.11 -34.25
CA SER A 111 3.40 19.39 -33.75
C SER A 111 1.88 19.41 -33.56
N THR A 112 1.19 18.30 -33.82
CA THR A 112 -0.20 18.05 -33.45
C THR A 112 -0.25 17.44 -32.04
N MET A 113 -0.60 18.23 -31.03
CA MET A 113 -1.00 17.68 -29.73
C MET A 113 -2.27 16.85 -29.90
N SER A 114 -2.12 15.53 -29.98
CA SER A 114 -3.25 14.61 -29.93
C SER A 114 -3.90 14.68 -28.54
N LEU A 115 -5.21 14.94 -28.49
CA LEU A 115 -6.00 14.87 -27.25
C LEU A 115 -5.93 13.48 -26.57
N ASN A 116 -5.46 12.45 -27.28
CA ASN A 116 -5.29 11.09 -26.77
C ASN A 116 -3.85 10.76 -26.35
N THR A 117 -2.99 11.76 -26.11
CA THR A 117 -1.63 11.52 -25.59
C THR A 117 -1.72 10.94 -24.18
N ALA A 118 -1.36 9.66 -24.02
CA ALA A 118 -1.49 8.96 -22.74
C ALA A 118 -0.58 9.57 -21.67
N SER A 119 -1.15 9.92 -20.52
CA SER A 119 -0.38 10.42 -19.38
C SER A 119 0.54 9.32 -18.82
N HIS A 120 1.69 9.73 -18.30
CA HIS A 120 2.63 8.88 -17.59
C HIS A 120 2.63 9.20 -16.10
N LEU A 121 2.89 8.17 -15.30
CA LEU A 121 3.17 8.28 -13.87
C LEU A 121 4.68 8.36 -13.68
N LEU A 122 5.15 9.51 -13.19
CA LEU A 122 6.52 9.68 -12.72
C LEU A 122 6.55 9.49 -11.20
N THR A 123 7.53 8.75 -10.70
CA THR A 123 7.76 8.62 -9.26
C THR A 123 9.19 9.00 -8.88
N ILE A 124 9.33 9.66 -7.73
CA ILE A 124 10.62 10.07 -7.15
C ILE A 124 10.72 9.45 -5.76
N GLN A 125 11.87 8.89 -5.42
CA GLN A 125 12.13 8.24 -4.13
C GLN A 125 13.64 8.18 -3.83
N PRO A 126 14.08 8.04 -2.58
CA PRO A 126 15.50 7.85 -2.26
C PRO A 126 16.14 6.62 -2.94
N LYS A 127 17.41 6.76 -3.35
CA LYS A 127 18.29 5.64 -3.70
C LYS A 127 18.56 4.82 -2.45
N SER A 128 18.53 3.49 -2.57
CA SER A 128 18.86 2.59 -1.46
C SER A 128 20.33 2.73 -1.02
N ASP A 129 20.57 2.83 0.30
CA ASP A 129 21.88 2.77 0.96
C ASP A 129 22.54 1.36 0.91
N ARG A 130 21.99 0.47 0.09
CA ARG A 130 22.58 -0.83 -0.25
C ARG A 130 23.29 -0.80 -1.61
N LEU A 131 22.96 0.18 -2.45
CA LEU A 131 23.63 0.44 -3.73
C LEU A 131 24.96 1.20 -3.50
N ASN A 132 25.85 0.58 -2.72
CA ASN A 132 27.14 1.13 -2.28
C ASN A 132 28.28 0.88 -3.29
N HIS A 133 27.94 0.30 -4.44
CA HIS A 133 28.79 0.19 -5.61
C HIS A 133 28.54 1.32 -6.62
N LEU A 134 27.53 2.18 -6.36
CA LEU A 134 27.14 3.31 -7.20
C LEU A 134 27.52 4.61 -6.48
N ASN A 135 28.81 4.92 -6.49
CA ASN A 135 29.42 6.00 -5.71
C ASN A 135 29.86 7.20 -6.54
N ASP A 136 29.87 7.07 -7.86
CA ASP A 136 30.27 8.06 -8.85
C ASP A 136 29.20 8.17 -9.97
N GLU A 137 29.27 9.26 -10.73
CA GLU A 137 28.28 9.61 -11.76
C GLU A 137 28.34 8.67 -12.99
N GLU A 138 29.52 8.17 -13.35
CA GLU A 138 29.72 7.31 -14.52
C GLU A 138 29.14 5.91 -14.28
N SER A 139 29.42 5.32 -13.12
CA SER A 139 28.81 4.06 -12.65
C SER A 139 27.30 4.16 -12.59
N ILE A 140 26.77 5.27 -12.06
CA ILE A 140 25.32 5.52 -11.99
C ILE A 140 24.67 5.66 -13.37
N THR A 141 25.32 6.40 -14.27
CA THR A 141 24.85 6.61 -15.65
C THR A 141 24.85 5.29 -16.42
N THR A 142 25.92 4.51 -16.28
CA THR A 142 26.06 3.20 -16.92
C THR A 142 25.06 2.19 -16.35
N TYR A 143 24.88 2.15 -15.03
CA TYR A 143 23.89 1.29 -14.39
C TYR A 143 22.46 1.63 -14.83
N SER A 144 22.10 2.92 -14.87
CA SER A 144 20.79 3.39 -15.34
C SER A 144 20.56 3.03 -16.82
N ARG A 145 21.57 3.22 -17.67
CA ARG A 145 21.53 2.80 -19.09
C ARG A 145 21.29 1.29 -19.22
N THR A 146 22.01 0.46 -18.45
CA THR A 146 21.86 -0.99 -18.45
C THR A 146 20.47 -1.43 -17.97
N LEU A 147 19.89 -0.76 -16.96
CA LEU A 147 18.51 -1.04 -16.53
C LEU A 147 17.47 -0.69 -17.59
N ASN A 148 17.58 0.47 -18.26
CA ASN A 148 16.68 0.80 -19.36
C ASN A 148 16.81 -0.19 -20.55
N ASN A 149 18.03 -0.62 -20.87
CA ASN A 149 18.30 -1.66 -21.87
C ASN A 149 17.70 -3.02 -21.49
N LEU A 150 17.73 -3.40 -20.21
CA LEU A 150 17.07 -4.61 -19.71
C LEU A 150 15.54 -4.48 -19.80
N PHE A 151 14.96 -3.40 -19.25
CA PHE A 151 13.51 -3.29 -19.11
C PHE A 151 12.78 -3.05 -20.43
N SER A 152 13.41 -2.38 -21.41
CA SER A 152 12.87 -2.26 -22.78
C SER A 152 12.67 -3.61 -23.51
N ARG A 153 13.30 -4.69 -23.03
CA ARG A 153 13.14 -6.06 -23.54
C ARG A 153 12.08 -6.90 -22.79
N LEU A 154 11.46 -6.36 -21.74
CA LEU A 154 10.44 -7.05 -20.92
C LEU A 154 9.00 -6.85 -21.44
N TYR A 155 8.83 -6.68 -22.75
CA TYR A 155 7.50 -6.58 -23.36
C TYR A 155 6.74 -7.91 -23.23
N HIS A 156 5.63 -7.87 -22.49
CA HIS A 156 4.71 -8.99 -22.26
C HIS A 156 3.36 -8.44 -21.74
N PRO A 157 2.19 -8.99 -22.13
CA PRO A 157 0.89 -8.41 -21.77
C PRO A 157 0.64 -8.27 -20.28
N TYR A 158 1.21 -9.17 -19.47
CA TYR A 158 1.05 -9.22 -18.02
C TYR A 158 2.24 -8.66 -17.23
N ILE A 159 3.14 -7.90 -17.88
CA ILE A 159 4.22 -7.13 -17.23
C ILE A 159 3.95 -5.65 -17.44
N GLU A 160 4.12 -4.84 -16.40
CA GLU A 160 4.00 -3.38 -16.49
C GLU A 160 5.22 -2.80 -17.25
N PRO A 161 5.05 -2.11 -18.39
CA PRO A 161 6.19 -1.55 -19.11
C PRO A 161 6.86 -0.41 -18.32
N MET A 162 8.16 -0.54 -18.05
CA MET A 162 8.98 0.59 -17.61
C MET A 162 9.35 1.44 -18.82
N ILE A 163 8.99 2.73 -18.80
CA ILE A 163 9.29 3.67 -19.88
C ILE A 163 10.69 4.27 -19.67
N ARG A 164 11.01 4.65 -18.41
CA ARG A 164 12.36 5.07 -18.03
C ARG A 164 12.64 4.81 -16.55
N ILE A 165 13.89 4.54 -16.24
CA ILE A 165 14.46 4.57 -14.89
C ILE A 165 15.77 5.34 -14.89
N ASP A 166 15.91 6.34 -14.03
CA ASP A 166 17.14 7.11 -13.85
C ASP A 166 17.49 7.19 -12.37
N ILE A 167 18.79 7.24 -12.08
CA ILE A 167 19.30 7.48 -10.73
C ILE A 167 20.05 8.81 -10.77
N LEU A 168 19.58 9.78 -9.99
CA LEU A 168 20.17 11.12 -9.90
C LEU A 168 21.31 11.09 -8.88
N TYR A 169 22.55 11.21 -9.35
CA TYR A 169 23.75 11.08 -8.51
C TYR A 169 23.78 12.09 -7.36
N THR A 170 23.75 13.38 -7.67
CA THR A 170 23.89 14.47 -6.69
C THR A 170 22.79 14.46 -5.64
N GLN A 171 21.55 14.21 -6.04
CA GLN A 171 20.39 14.18 -5.15
C GLN A 171 20.22 12.83 -4.43
N LYS A 172 20.92 11.77 -4.87
CA LYS A 172 20.73 10.37 -4.44
C LYS A 172 19.28 9.90 -4.53
N LEU A 173 18.59 10.29 -5.62
CA LEU A 173 17.19 9.94 -5.88
C LEU A 173 17.09 8.94 -7.04
N VAL A 174 16.01 8.17 -7.06
CA VAL A 174 15.59 7.35 -8.20
C VAL A 174 14.34 7.98 -8.78
N VAL A 175 14.35 8.20 -10.10
CA VAL A 175 13.19 8.60 -10.89
C VAL A 175 12.75 7.41 -11.73
N THR A 176 11.47 7.08 -11.71
CA THR A 176 10.88 6.10 -12.65
C THR A 176 9.71 6.72 -13.40
N VAL A 177 9.53 6.34 -14.67
CA VAL A 177 8.43 6.76 -15.53
C VAL A 177 7.75 5.52 -16.08
N LYS A 178 6.43 5.44 -15.90
CA LYS A 178 5.56 4.34 -16.36
C LYS A 178 4.29 4.91 -16.97
N GLN A 179 3.52 4.12 -17.71
CA GLN A 179 2.20 4.56 -18.19
C GLN A 179 1.25 4.78 -17.00
N TYR A 180 0.47 5.87 -16.99
CA TYR A 180 -0.51 6.10 -15.93
C TYR A 180 -1.74 5.21 -16.12
N GLN A 181 -2.02 4.35 -15.15
CA GLN A 181 -3.11 3.38 -15.21
C GLN A 181 -4.29 3.85 -14.35
N ARG A 182 -5.37 4.28 -15.02
CA ARG A 182 -6.56 4.90 -14.40
C ARG A 182 -7.32 3.98 -13.45
N LEU A 183 -7.24 2.67 -13.65
CA LEU A 183 -7.87 1.65 -12.79
C LEU A 183 -7.07 1.35 -11.51
N GLY A 184 -5.84 1.86 -11.41
CA GLY A 184 -4.99 1.66 -10.24
C GLY A 184 -4.44 0.24 -10.12
N SER A 185 -4.15 -0.15 -8.88
CA SER A 185 -3.65 -1.47 -8.54
C SER A 185 -4.76 -2.50 -8.35
N LEU A 186 -4.41 -3.78 -8.32
CA LEU A 186 -5.29 -4.87 -7.91
C LEU A 186 -5.83 -4.63 -6.49
N LYS A 187 -5.06 -3.93 -5.63
CA LYS A 187 -5.54 -3.54 -4.31
C LYS A 187 -6.63 -2.47 -4.36
N ASP A 188 -6.50 -1.49 -5.24
CA ASP A 188 -7.55 -0.49 -5.46
C ASP A 188 -8.84 -1.15 -5.96
N LEU A 189 -8.71 -2.08 -6.92
CA LEU A 189 -9.82 -2.87 -7.45
C LEU A 189 -10.49 -3.75 -6.38
N LEU A 190 -9.71 -4.42 -5.53
CA LEU A 190 -10.24 -5.26 -4.45
C LEU A 190 -11.07 -4.43 -3.47
N HIS A 191 -10.55 -3.31 -3.00
CA HIS A 191 -11.24 -2.45 -2.04
C HIS A 191 -12.32 -1.56 -2.66
N GLY A 192 -12.45 -1.49 -3.99
CA GLY A 192 -13.45 -0.67 -4.68
C GLY A 192 -13.20 0.83 -4.52
N VAL A 193 -11.94 1.26 -4.41
CA VAL A 193 -11.55 2.62 -4.02
C VAL A 193 -11.05 3.46 -5.20
N VAL A 194 -11.10 4.78 -5.04
CA VAL A 194 -10.52 5.73 -6.00
C VAL A 194 -8.98 5.60 -5.98
N PRO A 195 -8.30 5.22 -7.07
CA PRO A 195 -6.87 4.95 -7.06
C PRO A 195 -6.01 6.16 -6.66
N THR A 196 -6.44 7.37 -6.98
CA THR A 196 -5.74 8.62 -6.66
C THR A 196 -5.92 9.11 -5.22
N ALA A 197 -6.78 8.47 -4.42
CA ALA A 197 -6.97 8.80 -3.01
C ALA A 197 -5.76 8.35 -2.16
N ASN A 198 -5.53 9.05 -1.04
CA ASN A 198 -4.38 8.81 -0.17
C ASN A 198 -4.42 7.39 0.42
N PHE A 199 -3.31 6.67 0.30
CA PHE A 199 -3.07 5.31 0.77
C PHE A 199 -3.59 5.06 2.20
N HIS A 200 -3.37 6.00 3.11
CA HIS A 200 -3.70 5.84 4.53
C HIS A 200 -5.21 5.91 4.82
N GLY A 201 -6.01 6.53 3.94
CA GLY A 201 -7.46 6.63 4.10
C GLY A 201 -8.24 5.55 3.34
N LYS A 202 -7.79 5.18 2.14
CA LYS A 202 -8.60 4.37 1.21
C LYS A 202 -8.77 2.90 1.63
N TYR A 203 -7.80 2.27 2.30
CA TYR A 203 -7.85 0.84 2.64
C TYR A 203 -8.46 0.54 4.03
N SER A 204 -9.39 1.39 4.49
CA SER A 204 -10.00 1.31 5.83
C SER A 204 -11.01 0.17 6.02
N HIS A 205 -11.56 -0.38 4.93
CA HIS A 205 -12.61 -1.41 4.95
C HIS A 205 -12.12 -2.72 4.33
N ARG A 206 -12.48 -3.86 4.92
CA ARG A 206 -12.24 -5.19 4.32
C ARG A 206 -13.09 -5.35 3.06
N SER A 207 -12.52 -5.89 1.99
CA SER A 207 -13.27 -6.24 0.78
C SER A 207 -13.84 -7.66 0.82
N SER A 208 -14.76 -7.96 -0.10
CA SER A 208 -15.38 -9.28 -0.26
C SER A 208 -14.57 -10.27 -1.14
N GLY A 209 -13.41 -9.85 -1.66
CA GLY A 209 -12.72 -10.58 -2.74
C GLY A 209 -13.40 -10.41 -4.10
N LEU A 210 -12.89 -11.13 -5.10
CA LEU A 210 -13.35 -11.12 -6.49
C LEU A 210 -14.17 -12.38 -6.80
N SER A 211 -14.94 -12.36 -7.90
CA SER A 211 -15.61 -13.57 -8.41
C SER A 211 -14.60 -14.66 -8.77
N LEU A 212 -14.95 -15.93 -8.53
CA LEU A 212 -14.05 -17.09 -8.76
C LEU A 212 -13.51 -17.15 -10.20
N GLU A 213 -14.31 -16.74 -11.19
CA GLU A 213 -13.87 -16.59 -12.58
C GLU A 213 -12.74 -15.57 -12.73
N ARG A 214 -12.88 -14.39 -12.10
CA ARG A 214 -11.86 -13.33 -12.12
C ARG A 214 -10.62 -13.71 -11.33
N VAL A 215 -10.76 -14.41 -10.20
CA VAL A 215 -9.63 -14.99 -9.46
C VAL A 215 -8.87 -15.98 -10.33
N ARG A 216 -9.57 -16.90 -11.00
CA ARG A 216 -8.98 -17.87 -11.93
C ARG A 216 -8.24 -17.17 -13.08
N LEU A 217 -8.86 -16.17 -13.71
CA LEU A 217 -8.23 -15.38 -14.78
C LEU A 217 -6.96 -14.68 -14.29
N TYR A 218 -7.06 -13.87 -13.23
CA TYR A 218 -5.92 -13.09 -12.73
C TYR A 218 -4.82 -13.95 -12.13
N SER A 219 -5.14 -15.03 -11.42
CA SER A 219 -4.12 -15.98 -10.95
C SER A 219 -3.38 -16.67 -12.10
N ARG A 220 -4.04 -16.92 -13.24
CA ARG A 220 -3.38 -17.42 -14.45
C ARG A 220 -2.51 -16.35 -15.13
N GLN A 221 -3.02 -15.13 -15.31
CA GLN A 221 -2.25 -14.01 -15.87
C GLN A 221 -0.99 -13.71 -15.04
N LEU A 222 -1.13 -13.70 -13.71
CA LEU A 222 -0.03 -13.57 -12.75
C LEU A 222 1.02 -14.68 -12.94
N LEU A 223 0.59 -15.94 -13.05
CA LEU A 223 1.50 -17.08 -13.19
C LEU A 223 2.29 -17.03 -14.50
N GLU A 224 1.65 -16.74 -15.65
CA GLU A 224 2.37 -16.61 -16.92
C GLU A 224 3.30 -15.38 -16.92
N GLY A 225 2.93 -14.28 -16.26
CA GLY A 225 3.81 -13.12 -16.07
C GLY A 225 5.07 -13.45 -15.27
N LEU A 226 4.95 -14.17 -14.15
CA LEU A 226 6.10 -14.62 -13.35
C LEU A 226 6.98 -15.61 -14.12
N LEU A 227 6.38 -16.54 -14.86
CA LEU A 227 7.11 -17.48 -15.72
C LEU A 227 7.85 -16.77 -16.86
N PHE A 228 7.26 -15.72 -17.45
CA PHE A 228 7.94 -14.86 -18.43
C PHE A 228 9.16 -14.17 -17.82
N LEU A 229 9.03 -13.55 -16.64
CA LEU A 229 10.17 -12.94 -15.93
C LEU A 229 11.27 -13.97 -15.65
N GLN A 230 10.91 -15.18 -15.20
CA GLN A 230 11.85 -16.28 -15.00
C GLN A 230 12.55 -16.67 -16.31
N SER A 231 11.84 -16.75 -17.44
CA SER A 231 12.43 -17.02 -18.78
C SER A 231 13.39 -15.93 -19.26
N LYS A 232 13.25 -14.72 -18.72
CA LYS A 232 14.10 -13.56 -18.97
C LYS A 232 15.25 -13.42 -17.96
N SER A 233 15.47 -14.45 -17.13
CA SER A 233 16.48 -14.52 -16.07
C SER A 233 16.34 -13.43 -15.00
N MET A 234 15.14 -12.87 -14.84
CA MET A 234 14.87 -11.80 -13.88
C MET A 234 14.94 -12.30 -12.43
N PRO A 235 15.32 -11.43 -11.47
CA PRO A 235 15.18 -11.68 -10.05
C PRO A 235 13.76 -12.11 -9.64
N PRO A 236 13.58 -13.19 -8.86
CA PRO A 236 12.29 -13.57 -8.27
C PRO A 236 11.72 -12.44 -7.39
N LEU A 237 10.42 -12.19 -7.44
CA LEU A 237 9.75 -11.09 -6.73
C LEU A 237 9.40 -11.48 -5.28
N VAL A 238 10.33 -11.27 -4.36
CA VAL A 238 10.30 -11.79 -2.98
C VAL A 238 9.34 -11.08 -2.01
N ASP A 239 8.69 -10.02 -2.47
CA ASP A 239 7.80 -9.14 -1.70
C ASP A 239 6.67 -8.57 -2.59
N LEU A 240 6.21 -9.37 -3.55
CA LEU A 240 5.10 -9.08 -4.45
C LEU A 240 3.76 -9.09 -3.70
N HIS A 241 2.91 -8.08 -3.97
CA HIS A 241 1.60 -7.89 -3.33
C HIS A 241 0.62 -7.18 -4.26
N SER A 242 -0.67 -7.14 -3.90
CA SER A 242 -1.75 -6.54 -4.71
C SER A 242 -1.48 -5.10 -5.15
N GLY A 243 -0.89 -4.28 -4.27
CA GLY A 243 -0.46 -2.91 -4.61
C GLY A 243 0.69 -2.78 -5.63
N ASN A 244 1.38 -3.86 -6.00
CA ASN A 244 2.39 -3.92 -7.07
C ASN A 244 1.87 -4.61 -8.34
N ILE A 245 0.59 -5.01 -8.36
CA ILE A 245 -0.10 -5.53 -9.53
C ILE A 245 -1.00 -4.41 -10.06
N VAL A 246 -0.87 -4.04 -11.32
CA VAL A 246 -1.60 -2.92 -11.93
C VAL A 246 -2.72 -3.46 -12.81
N VAL A 247 -3.90 -2.83 -12.78
CA VAL A 247 -5.05 -3.25 -13.59
C VAL A 247 -5.06 -2.45 -14.89
N SER A 248 -5.00 -3.15 -16.03
CA SER A 248 -4.94 -2.59 -17.38
C SER A 248 -6.06 -3.21 -18.22
N GLY A 249 -7.17 -2.48 -18.36
CA GLY A 249 -8.38 -2.96 -19.03
C GLY A 249 -8.94 -4.24 -18.39
N SER A 250 -9.03 -5.33 -19.15
CA SER A 250 -9.44 -6.66 -18.69
C SER A 250 -8.36 -7.44 -17.94
N CYS A 251 -7.12 -6.94 -17.89
CA CYS A 251 -5.96 -7.69 -17.44
C CYS A 251 -5.29 -7.12 -16.20
N ILE A 252 -4.39 -7.91 -15.62
CA ILE A 252 -3.40 -7.45 -14.65
C ILE A 252 -1.98 -7.44 -15.23
N GLN A 253 -1.14 -6.54 -14.71
CA GLN A 253 0.26 -6.36 -15.08
C GLN A 253 1.13 -6.35 -13.82
N ILE A 254 2.21 -7.14 -13.83
CA ILE A 254 3.18 -7.20 -12.73
C ILE A 254 4.10 -5.99 -12.81
N GLY A 255 4.03 -5.12 -11.80
CA GLY A 255 4.89 -3.96 -11.63
C GLY A 255 5.97 -4.16 -10.56
N SER A 256 6.64 -3.06 -10.22
CA SER A 256 7.66 -2.95 -9.15
C SER A 256 8.84 -3.93 -9.21
N TYR A 257 9.07 -4.62 -10.34
CA TYR A 257 10.20 -5.54 -10.53
C TYR A 257 11.56 -4.81 -10.48
N GLU A 258 11.58 -3.49 -10.70
CA GLU A 258 12.77 -2.66 -10.55
C GLU A 258 13.34 -2.67 -9.12
N TYR A 259 12.52 -2.93 -8.09
CA TYR A 259 12.95 -2.93 -6.69
C TYR A 259 14.07 -3.93 -6.38
N GLN A 260 14.16 -5.01 -7.16
CA GLN A 260 15.21 -6.03 -6.98
C GLN A 260 16.59 -5.55 -7.42
N PHE A 261 16.64 -4.67 -8.42
CA PHE A 261 17.86 -4.02 -8.87
C PHE A 261 18.18 -2.81 -8.00
N LEU A 262 17.16 -2.05 -7.60
CA LEU A 262 17.31 -0.88 -6.71
C LEU A 262 17.62 -1.23 -5.24
N GLU A 263 17.72 -2.52 -4.88
CA GLU A 263 17.83 -3.02 -3.50
C GLU A 263 16.78 -2.42 -2.54
N GLN A 264 15.57 -2.18 -3.04
CA GLN A 264 14.41 -1.69 -2.29
C GLN A 264 13.55 -2.85 -1.78
N ARG A 265 12.71 -2.58 -0.77
CA ARG A 265 11.83 -3.58 -0.14
C ARG A 265 10.48 -2.99 0.23
N SER A 266 9.43 -3.75 -0.04
CA SER A 266 8.04 -3.45 0.32
C SER A 266 7.76 -3.85 1.77
N ARG A 267 6.71 -3.28 2.37
CA ARG A 267 6.30 -3.52 3.78
C ARG A 267 6.21 -5.00 4.16
N ILE A 268 5.80 -5.86 3.24
CA ILE A 268 5.58 -7.29 3.49
C ILE A 268 6.87 -8.14 3.47
N TYR A 269 8.01 -7.61 3.03
CA TYR A 269 9.23 -8.40 2.83
C TYR A 269 9.68 -9.14 4.10
N SER A 270 9.56 -8.52 5.27
CA SER A 270 9.90 -9.13 6.57
C SER A 270 8.99 -10.32 6.90
N LEU A 271 7.69 -10.21 6.62
CA LEU A 271 6.69 -11.27 6.79
C LEU A 271 6.99 -12.46 5.88
N VAL A 272 7.19 -12.20 4.58
CA VAL A 272 7.50 -13.26 3.59
C VAL A 272 8.81 -13.95 3.94
N LYS A 273 9.87 -13.18 4.24
CA LYS A 273 11.17 -13.75 4.65
C LYS A 273 11.07 -14.58 5.94
N ARG A 274 10.23 -14.18 6.90
CA ARG A 274 9.97 -14.96 8.13
C ARG A 274 9.16 -16.23 7.82
N ALA A 275 8.19 -16.16 6.91
CA ALA A 275 7.42 -17.32 6.48
C ALA A 275 8.30 -18.37 5.81
N THR A 276 9.19 -17.95 4.90
CA THR A 276 9.98 -18.87 4.06
C THR A 276 11.32 -19.33 4.66
N SER A 277 11.71 -18.82 5.83
CA SER A 277 13.03 -19.11 6.43
C SER A 277 13.27 -20.59 6.76
N SER A 278 12.21 -21.34 7.09
CA SER A 278 12.29 -22.72 7.59
C SER A 278 11.81 -23.80 6.61
N LEU A 279 11.37 -23.43 5.41
CA LEU A 279 10.77 -24.36 4.44
C LEU A 279 11.76 -25.41 3.91
N ILE A 280 11.26 -26.55 3.46
CA ILE A 280 12.03 -27.53 2.68
C ILE A 280 12.10 -27.04 1.23
N LEU A 281 13.30 -26.90 0.67
CA LEU A 281 13.49 -26.48 -0.73
C LEU A 281 13.84 -27.69 -1.60
N PRO A 282 13.26 -27.83 -2.80
CA PRO A 282 13.80 -28.71 -3.84
C PRO A 282 15.22 -28.34 -4.24
N ASP A 283 15.93 -29.30 -4.83
CA ASP A 283 17.27 -29.07 -5.37
C ASP A 283 17.27 -27.95 -6.43
N GLY A 284 18.33 -27.15 -6.41
CA GLY A 284 18.46 -25.96 -7.26
C GLY A 284 17.61 -24.75 -6.84
N MET A 285 16.54 -24.92 -6.06
CA MET A 285 15.66 -23.81 -5.67
C MET A 285 16.34 -22.86 -4.67
N THR A 286 16.13 -21.56 -4.85
CA THR A 286 16.58 -20.50 -3.94
C THR A 286 15.47 -20.08 -2.97
N ARG A 287 15.85 -19.54 -1.80
CA ARG A 287 14.88 -18.93 -0.86
C ARG A 287 14.09 -17.77 -1.48
N ALA A 288 14.65 -17.06 -2.47
CA ALA A 288 13.96 -15.99 -3.18
C ALA A 288 12.82 -16.52 -4.06
N GLN A 289 13.04 -17.61 -4.79
CA GLN A 289 11.96 -18.29 -5.53
C GLN A 289 10.87 -18.80 -4.58
N ALA A 290 11.24 -19.32 -3.40
CA ALA A 290 10.24 -19.71 -2.39
C ALA A 290 9.45 -18.50 -1.86
N CYS A 291 10.08 -17.33 -1.66
CA CYS A 291 9.35 -16.09 -1.33
C CYS A 291 8.35 -15.70 -2.41
N GLU A 292 8.76 -15.73 -3.69
CA GLU A 292 7.89 -15.41 -4.83
C GLU A 292 6.68 -16.34 -4.91
N VAL A 293 6.87 -17.65 -4.71
CA VAL A 293 5.78 -18.64 -4.63
C VAL A 293 4.82 -18.37 -3.47
N PHE A 294 5.33 -17.95 -2.31
CA PHE A 294 4.50 -17.57 -1.16
C PHE A 294 3.73 -16.26 -1.40
N CYS A 295 4.35 -15.28 -2.08
CA CYS A 295 3.67 -14.05 -2.52
C CYS A 295 2.55 -14.36 -3.53
N PHE A 296 2.79 -15.26 -4.48
CA PHE A 296 1.79 -15.75 -5.42
C PHE A 296 0.59 -16.39 -4.71
N GLY A 297 0.84 -17.31 -3.78
CA GLY A 297 -0.23 -17.91 -2.96
C GLY A 297 -1.00 -16.88 -2.13
N GLY A 298 -0.29 -15.90 -1.54
CA GLY A 298 -0.88 -14.79 -0.80
C GLY A 298 -1.78 -13.90 -1.65
N LEU A 299 -1.39 -13.61 -2.89
CA LEU A 299 -2.19 -12.88 -3.87
C LEU A 299 -3.47 -13.63 -4.28
N VAL A 300 -3.38 -14.93 -4.51
CA VAL A 300 -4.57 -15.75 -4.81
C VAL A 300 -5.53 -15.77 -3.61
N PHE A 301 -5.00 -15.89 -2.40
CA PHE A 301 -5.79 -15.80 -1.16
C PHE A 301 -6.47 -14.42 -1.00
N GLU A 302 -5.73 -13.33 -1.20
CA GLU A 302 -6.24 -11.96 -1.10
C GLU A 302 -7.35 -11.72 -2.14
N MET A 303 -7.20 -12.26 -3.36
CA MET A 303 -8.23 -12.20 -4.40
C MET A 303 -9.48 -13.02 -4.07
N LEU A 304 -9.38 -14.13 -3.35
CA LEU A 304 -10.55 -14.92 -2.91
C LEU A 304 -11.30 -14.29 -1.75
N THR A 305 -10.57 -13.70 -0.78
CA THR A 305 -11.11 -13.39 0.55
C THR A 305 -11.23 -11.91 0.86
N GLY A 306 -10.53 -11.07 0.08
CA GLY A 306 -10.51 -9.62 0.22
C GLY A 306 -9.59 -9.06 1.31
N TYR A 307 -8.66 -9.87 1.85
CA TYR A 307 -7.67 -9.42 2.85
C TYR A 307 -6.30 -10.13 2.73
N GLU A 308 -5.24 -9.47 3.18
CA GLU A 308 -3.87 -10.02 3.24
C GLU A 308 -3.73 -11.05 4.38
N LEU A 309 -2.98 -12.14 4.16
CA LEU A 309 -2.67 -13.14 5.22
C LEU A 309 -1.81 -12.58 6.37
N GLY A 310 -1.06 -11.50 6.14
CA GLY A 310 -0.19 -10.88 7.14
C GLY A 310 0.80 -11.86 7.77
N GLU A 311 0.79 -11.93 9.11
CA GLU A 311 1.62 -12.86 9.89
C GLU A 311 1.23 -14.34 9.73
N GLN A 312 0.02 -14.65 9.24
CA GLN A 312 -0.48 -16.02 9.08
C GLN A 312 -0.04 -16.68 7.77
N LEU A 313 0.94 -16.11 7.07
CA LEU A 313 1.48 -16.64 5.81
C LEU A 313 2.16 -18.02 5.94
N ARG A 314 2.39 -18.52 7.18
CA ARG A 314 2.91 -19.87 7.45
C ARG A 314 1.83 -20.98 7.49
N GLY A 315 0.54 -20.67 7.38
CA GLY A 315 -0.50 -21.70 7.36
C GLY A 315 -1.92 -21.14 7.42
N LEU A 316 -2.85 -21.81 6.73
CA LEU A 316 -4.24 -21.38 6.65
C LEU A 316 -5.09 -22.01 7.77
N THR A 317 -5.77 -21.16 8.54
CA THR A 317 -6.65 -21.57 9.64
C THR A 317 -8.00 -22.11 9.12
N PRO A 318 -8.80 -22.82 9.94
CA PRO A 318 -10.15 -23.22 9.55
C PRO A 318 -11.04 -22.04 9.10
N LYS A 319 -10.85 -20.86 9.70
CA LYS A 319 -11.51 -19.61 9.27
C LYS A 319 -11.07 -19.18 7.86
N HIS A 320 -9.79 -19.26 7.54
CA HIS A 320 -9.29 -18.94 6.20
C HIS A 320 -9.92 -19.86 5.14
N TRP A 321 -10.09 -21.14 5.46
CA TRP A 321 -10.75 -22.09 4.56
C TRP A 321 -12.25 -21.83 4.37
N HIS A 322 -12.93 -21.36 5.41
CA HIS A 322 -14.30 -20.89 5.31
C HIS A 322 -14.40 -19.68 4.35
N ASP A 323 -13.54 -18.67 4.55
CA ASP A 323 -13.53 -17.43 3.76
C ASP A 323 -13.11 -17.63 2.28
N CYS A 324 -12.25 -18.61 1.96
CA CYS A 324 -11.78 -18.90 0.58
C CYS A 324 -12.86 -19.41 -0.39
N GLY A 325 -14.12 -19.56 0.02
CA GLY A 325 -15.16 -20.20 -0.79
C GLY A 325 -14.95 -21.70 -0.95
N ARG A 326 -15.76 -22.34 -1.81
CA ARG A 326 -15.90 -23.82 -1.88
C ARG A 326 -15.16 -24.51 -3.03
N ASP A 327 -14.40 -23.81 -3.88
CA ASP A 327 -13.73 -24.44 -5.01
C ASP A 327 -12.66 -25.45 -4.54
N PRO A 328 -12.77 -26.75 -4.89
CA PRO A 328 -11.86 -27.77 -4.37
C PRO A 328 -10.44 -27.62 -4.94
N ASN A 329 -10.32 -27.18 -6.20
CA ASN A 329 -9.04 -27.06 -6.88
C ASN A 329 -8.18 -25.93 -6.31
N VAL A 330 -8.76 -24.75 -6.06
CA VAL A 330 -8.04 -23.62 -5.45
C VAL A 330 -7.67 -23.92 -4.00
N ARG A 331 -8.55 -24.62 -3.25
CA ARG A 331 -8.24 -25.09 -1.90
C ARG A 331 -7.06 -26.04 -1.90
N GLN A 332 -7.08 -27.07 -2.75
CA GLN A 332 -5.98 -28.03 -2.88
C GLN A 332 -4.65 -27.34 -3.26
N MET A 333 -4.69 -26.39 -4.21
CA MET A 333 -3.52 -25.59 -4.57
C MET A 333 -2.98 -24.80 -3.38
N LEU A 334 -3.82 -24.00 -2.71
CA LEU A 334 -3.39 -23.18 -1.57
C LEU A 334 -2.88 -24.04 -0.41
N THR A 335 -3.48 -25.21 -0.16
CA THR A 335 -2.99 -26.17 0.84
C THR A 335 -1.57 -26.61 0.47
N ARG A 336 -1.34 -27.01 -0.78
CA ARG A 336 -0.03 -27.49 -1.22
C ARG A 336 1.04 -26.39 -1.29
N LEU A 337 0.65 -25.13 -1.54
CA LEU A 337 1.54 -23.97 -1.54
C LEU A 337 2.03 -23.59 -0.14
N PHE A 338 1.14 -23.67 0.86
CA PHE A 338 1.45 -23.30 2.24
C PHE A 338 1.81 -24.50 3.14
N ASP A 339 1.88 -25.72 2.61
CA ASP A 339 2.34 -26.90 3.32
C ASP A 339 3.85 -26.83 3.59
N ILE A 340 4.20 -26.50 4.83
CA ILE A 340 5.58 -26.38 5.30
C ILE A 340 6.28 -27.73 5.52
N ALA A 341 5.53 -28.84 5.58
CA ALA A 341 6.07 -30.19 5.76
C ALA A 341 6.53 -30.83 4.44
N GLN A 342 6.16 -30.24 3.30
CA GLN A 342 6.53 -30.69 1.96
C GLN A 342 7.55 -29.75 1.30
N PRO A 343 8.32 -30.21 0.30
CA PRO A 343 9.13 -29.33 -0.53
C PRO A 343 8.28 -28.25 -1.20
N VAL A 344 8.76 -27.00 -1.24
CA VAL A 344 8.06 -25.89 -1.92
C VAL A 344 7.94 -26.18 -3.43
N LEU A 345 6.75 -25.94 -4.01
CA LEU A 345 6.56 -26.07 -5.46
C LEU A 345 7.24 -24.93 -6.24
N THR A 346 7.75 -25.24 -7.41
CA THR A 346 8.15 -24.26 -8.44
C THR A 346 6.94 -23.69 -9.17
N LEU A 347 7.09 -22.49 -9.78
CA LEU A 347 6.04 -21.90 -10.64
C LEU A 347 5.63 -22.82 -11.80
N THR A 348 6.58 -23.61 -12.32
CA THR A 348 6.34 -24.62 -13.36
C THR A 348 5.48 -25.78 -12.88
N GLU A 349 5.69 -26.28 -11.66
CA GLU A 349 4.83 -27.33 -11.07
C GLU A 349 3.45 -26.79 -10.71
N ILE A 350 3.38 -25.56 -10.19
CA ILE A 350 2.12 -24.87 -9.90
C ILE A 350 1.25 -24.81 -11.16
N ARG A 351 1.82 -24.50 -12.34
CA ARG A 351 1.09 -24.47 -13.61
C ARG A 351 0.44 -25.80 -14.01
N GLN A 352 0.94 -26.92 -13.50
CA GLN A 352 0.40 -28.27 -13.80
C GLN A 352 -0.69 -28.72 -12.82
N LEU A 353 -0.85 -28.05 -11.67
CA LEU A 353 -1.88 -28.39 -10.68
C LEU A 353 -3.30 -28.36 -11.29
N PRO A 354 -4.24 -29.20 -10.82
CA PRO A 354 -5.62 -29.27 -11.34
C PRO A 354 -6.33 -27.91 -11.49
N TYR A 355 -6.01 -26.96 -10.60
CA TYR A 355 -6.53 -25.59 -10.65
C TYR A 355 -6.17 -24.83 -11.95
N PHE A 356 -5.04 -25.14 -12.59
CA PHE A 356 -4.60 -24.51 -13.84
C PHE A 356 -4.66 -25.43 -15.06
N SER A 357 -4.55 -26.75 -14.88
CA SER A 357 -4.61 -27.72 -15.99
C SER A 357 -6.05 -28.07 -16.40
N ASN A 358 -6.99 -28.15 -15.45
CA ASN A 358 -8.40 -28.43 -15.77
C ASN A 358 -9.16 -27.17 -16.22
N ASN A 359 -8.78 -25.99 -15.69
CA ASN A 359 -9.40 -24.72 -16.04
C ASN A 359 -8.73 -24.11 -17.29
N LYS A 360 -9.22 -24.46 -18.49
CA LYS A 360 -8.75 -23.91 -19.77
C LYS A 360 -9.22 -22.47 -20.01
N ILE A 361 -8.66 -21.53 -19.25
CA ILE A 361 -8.88 -20.10 -19.40
C ILE A 361 -8.21 -19.62 -20.69
N ILE A 362 -8.96 -18.98 -21.58
CA ILE A 362 -8.43 -18.42 -22.81
C ILE A 362 -7.80 -17.06 -22.51
N LEU A 363 -6.47 -17.02 -22.53
CA LEU A 363 -5.65 -15.82 -22.35
C LEU A 363 -5.53 -15.07 -23.69
N LYS A 364 -6.56 -14.29 -24.02
CA LYS A 364 -6.69 -13.60 -25.33
C LYS A 364 -5.46 -12.76 -25.68
N GLU A 365 -4.87 -12.13 -24.68
CA GLU A 365 -3.74 -11.20 -24.85
C GLU A 365 -2.43 -11.94 -25.18
N LEU A 366 -2.31 -13.23 -24.80
CA LEU A 366 -1.18 -14.07 -25.19
C LEU A 366 -1.33 -14.69 -26.58
N GLN A 367 -2.54 -14.79 -27.14
CA GLN A 367 -2.74 -15.37 -28.49
C GLN A 367 -2.04 -14.57 -29.58
N ASN A 368 -1.96 -13.24 -29.40
CA ASN A 368 -1.29 -12.32 -30.32
C ASN A 368 0.11 -11.89 -29.81
N PHE A 369 0.60 -12.47 -28.71
CA PHE A 369 1.86 -12.07 -28.12
C PHE A 369 3.05 -12.68 -28.88
N THR A 370 3.89 -11.82 -29.44
CA THR A 370 5.23 -12.20 -29.93
C THR A 370 6.27 -11.58 -29.02
N SER A 371 7.14 -12.39 -28.43
CA SER A 371 8.25 -11.88 -27.61
C SER A 371 9.30 -11.19 -28.48
N ILE A 372 9.87 -10.07 -28.00
CA ILE A 372 10.92 -9.34 -28.73
C ILE A 372 12.13 -10.26 -28.98
N PRO A 373 12.54 -10.50 -30.24
CA PRO A 373 13.67 -11.36 -30.56
C PRO A 373 15.02 -10.69 -30.27
N GLY A 374 16.07 -11.51 -30.21
CA GLY A 374 17.44 -11.09 -29.97
C GLY A 374 17.86 -11.13 -28.50
N GLU A 375 19.17 -11.24 -28.29
CA GLU A 375 19.76 -11.37 -26.96
C GLU A 375 19.88 -10.04 -26.22
N TYR A 376 20.10 -10.15 -24.91
CA TYR A 376 20.55 -9.04 -24.07
C TYR A 376 21.97 -8.58 -24.46
N SER A 377 22.27 -7.29 -24.26
CA SER A 377 23.66 -6.80 -24.33
C SER A 377 24.51 -7.46 -23.25
N ASN A 378 25.84 -7.47 -23.45
CA ASN A 378 26.77 -8.06 -22.48
C ASN A 378 26.64 -7.41 -21.10
N ASP A 379 26.43 -6.10 -21.01
CA ASP A 379 26.24 -5.39 -19.73
C ASP A 379 25.01 -5.90 -18.97
N VAL A 380 23.92 -6.20 -19.68
CA VAL A 380 22.69 -6.75 -19.09
C VAL A 380 22.88 -8.20 -18.67
N LYS A 381 23.60 -9.01 -19.47
CA LYS A 381 23.98 -10.39 -19.07
C LYS A 381 24.81 -10.38 -17.78
N ILE A 382 25.85 -9.53 -17.74
CA ILE A 382 26.71 -9.34 -16.56
C ILE A 382 25.89 -8.90 -15.34
N LEU A 383 24.96 -7.95 -15.49
CA LEU A 383 24.09 -7.49 -14.39
C LEU A 383 23.24 -8.64 -13.80
N LEU A 384 22.63 -9.46 -14.65
CA LEU A 384 21.80 -10.61 -14.22
C LEU A 384 22.66 -11.72 -13.57
N GLU A 385 23.87 -11.95 -14.07
CA GLU A 385 24.85 -12.89 -13.50
C GLU A 385 25.39 -12.42 -12.14
N GLN A 386 25.69 -11.13 -12.00
CA GLN A 386 26.11 -10.51 -10.74
C GLN A 386 25.02 -10.64 -9.66
N TRP A 387 23.76 -10.38 -10.02
CA TRP A 387 22.63 -10.57 -9.13
C TRP A 387 22.51 -12.05 -8.68
N THR A 388 22.55 -12.97 -9.64
CA THR A 388 22.46 -14.43 -9.39
C THR A 388 23.60 -14.91 -8.48
N SER A 389 24.81 -14.43 -8.72
CA SER A 389 26.01 -14.76 -7.94
C SER A 389 25.95 -14.20 -6.52
N THR A 390 25.43 -12.99 -6.35
CA THR A 390 25.22 -12.36 -5.03
C THR A 390 24.22 -13.16 -4.19
N MET A 391 23.16 -13.68 -4.82
CA MET A 391 22.17 -14.54 -4.16
C MET A 391 22.74 -15.91 -3.79
N ARG A 392 23.58 -16.53 -4.66
CA ARG A 392 24.32 -17.76 -4.33
C ARG A 392 25.27 -17.56 -3.15
N LYS A 393 25.99 -16.43 -3.07
CA LYS A 393 26.86 -16.08 -1.93
C LYS A 393 26.05 -15.94 -0.62
N LYS A 394 24.90 -15.24 -0.65
CA LYS A 394 23.96 -15.11 0.49
C LYS A 394 23.36 -16.47 0.94
N ARG A 395 23.14 -17.41 0.01
CA ARG A 395 22.73 -18.79 0.33
C ARG A 395 23.82 -19.53 1.12
N ASN A 396 25.05 -19.46 0.64
CA ASN A 396 26.18 -20.20 1.23
C ASN A 396 26.62 -19.63 2.59
N SER A 397 26.51 -18.32 2.83
CA SER A 397 26.76 -17.74 4.16
C SER A 397 25.70 -18.18 5.18
N THR A 398 24.42 -18.16 4.80
CA THR A 398 23.30 -18.62 5.66
C THR A 398 23.46 -20.10 6.04
N MET A 399 23.90 -20.94 5.09
CA MET A 399 24.25 -22.34 5.37
C MET A 399 25.38 -22.47 6.40
N LYS A 400 26.48 -21.71 6.26
CA LYS A 400 27.58 -21.69 7.24
C LYS A 400 27.14 -21.21 8.63
N THR A 401 26.27 -20.21 8.73
CA THR A 401 25.73 -19.79 10.04
C THR A 401 24.90 -20.91 10.68
N SER A 402 24.04 -21.58 9.91
CA SER A 402 23.20 -22.67 10.43
C SER A 402 23.99 -23.91 10.87
N THR A 403 25.15 -24.20 10.27
CA THR A 403 26.03 -25.28 10.73
C THR A 403 26.87 -24.89 11.95
N ILE A 404 27.20 -23.61 12.12
CA ILE A 404 27.84 -23.08 13.33
C ILE A 404 26.86 -23.08 14.52
N GLU A 405 25.60 -22.69 14.32
CA GLU A 405 24.56 -22.75 15.38
C GLU A 405 24.25 -24.20 15.79
N LYS A 406 24.15 -25.13 14.84
CA LYS A 406 24.02 -26.57 15.14
C LYS A 406 25.22 -27.13 15.93
N ARG A 407 26.44 -26.60 15.72
CA ARG A 407 27.64 -26.95 16.51
C ARG A 407 27.70 -26.26 17.89
N LYS A 408 27.05 -25.13 18.09
CA LYS A 408 26.94 -24.48 19.42
C LYS A 408 25.89 -25.15 20.30
N ASN A 409 24.79 -25.64 19.71
CA ASN A 409 23.73 -26.33 20.45
C ASN A 409 24.06 -27.79 20.82
N SER A 410 25.25 -28.30 20.47
CA SER A 410 25.71 -29.65 20.84
C SER A 410 26.71 -29.66 22.01
N ILE A 411 26.78 -28.60 22.80
CA ILE A 411 27.60 -28.52 24.02
C ILE A 411 26.64 -28.47 25.21
N ALA A 412 26.70 -29.48 26.07
CA ALA A 412 25.82 -29.59 27.24
C ALA A 412 26.05 -28.42 28.23
N PRO A 413 24.99 -27.84 28.81
CA PRO A 413 25.14 -26.74 29.75
C PRO A 413 25.69 -27.25 31.09
N LYS A 414 26.88 -26.78 31.47
CA LYS A 414 27.27 -26.78 32.89
C LYS A 414 26.38 -25.77 33.62
N GLN A 415 25.88 -26.17 34.79
CA GLN A 415 25.16 -25.26 35.69
C GLN A 415 26.06 -24.09 36.08
N MET A 416 25.52 -22.87 36.01
CA MET A 416 26.06 -21.76 36.77
C MET A 416 24.90 -20.91 37.29
N GLU A 417 25.00 -20.57 38.56
CA GLU A 417 23.95 -20.07 39.42
C GLU A 417 23.79 -18.55 39.26
N THR A 418 22.57 -18.07 39.04
CA THR A 418 22.23 -16.65 39.15
C THR A 418 20.89 -16.46 39.86
N SER A 419 20.92 -15.64 40.90
CA SER A 419 19.82 -15.41 41.84
C SER A 419 18.74 -14.51 41.24
N ILE A 420 17.50 -14.97 41.30
CA ILE A 420 16.31 -14.16 40.97
C ILE A 420 15.77 -13.54 42.26
N ILE A 421 15.76 -12.22 42.31
CA ILE A 421 15.04 -11.46 43.34
C ILE A 421 13.55 -11.52 42.99
N ASN A 422 12.79 -12.33 43.73
CA ASN A 422 11.33 -12.27 43.73
C ASN A 422 10.86 -11.41 44.91
N LEU A 423 10.00 -10.43 44.62
CA LEU A 423 9.13 -9.84 45.65
C LEU A 423 7.68 -9.99 45.22
N SER A 424 6.91 -10.66 46.07
CA SER A 424 5.49 -11.00 45.99
C SER A 424 4.61 -9.77 46.31
N TYR A 425 3.27 -9.74 46.20
CA TYR A 425 2.23 -10.43 47.00
C TYR A 425 0.86 -9.75 46.65
N THR A 426 -0.37 -10.32 46.73
CA THR A 426 -0.95 -11.66 46.94
C THR A 426 -2.43 -11.64 46.46
N SER A 427 -3.14 -12.78 46.50
CA SER A 427 -4.58 -12.89 46.88
C SER A 427 -5.68 -12.48 45.86
N THR A 428 -6.86 -13.13 45.80
CA THR A 428 -7.39 -14.30 46.55
C THR A 428 -8.51 -15.00 45.78
N ILE A 429 -8.66 -16.31 45.97
CA ILE A 429 -9.90 -17.09 45.75
C ILE A 429 -10.37 -17.58 47.14
N PRO A 430 -11.68 -17.70 47.38
CA PRO A 430 -12.17 -18.89 48.10
C PRO A 430 -13.24 -19.70 47.32
N PRO A 431 -13.48 -20.99 47.67
CA PRO A 431 -14.09 -21.97 46.77
C PRO A 431 -15.42 -22.59 47.28
N SER A 432 -16.09 -23.38 46.43
CA SER A 432 -16.95 -24.56 46.74
C SER A 432 -17.85 -24.91 45.53
N THR A 433 -18.40 -26.10 45.31
CA THR A 433 -18.00 -27.52 45.58
C THR A 433 -18.74 -28.38 44.55
N THR A 434 -18.23 -29.56 44.20
CA THR A 434 -18.88 -30.56 43.33
C THR A 434 -20.24 -31.07 43.84
N ASN A 435 -21.17 -31.38 42.93
CA ASN A 435 -22.04 -32.57 43.01
C ASN A 435 -22.71 -32.89 41.65
N SER A 436 -23.30 -34.09 41.54
CA SER A 436 -23.46 -34.85 40.29
C SER A 436 -24.89 -35.00 39.75
N SER A 437 -24.97 -35.27 38.44
CA SER A 437 -25.99 -36.07 37.72
C SER A 437 -27.49 -35.78 37.89
N THR A 438 -28.19 -35.44 36.80
CA THR A 438 -29.23 -36.33 36.20
C THR A 438 -29.68 -35.85 34.81
N THR A 439 -30.25 -36.78 34.04
CA THR A 439 -30.80 -36.61 32.68
C THR A 439 -32.25 -36.15 32.68
N THR A 440 -32.67 -35.36 31.68
CA THR A 440 -34.01 -35.48 31.03
C THR A 440 -34.05 -34.67 29.72
N SER A 441 -35.01 -34.98 28.87
CA SER A 441 -35.13 -34.49 27.48
C SER A 441 -36.32 -33.52 27.31
N SER A 442 -36.23 -32.58 26.35
CA SER A 442 -37.30 -32.31 25.35
C SER A 442 -37.03 -31.10 24.42
N LYS A 443 -37.77 -31.12 23.31
CA LYS A 443 -37.78 -30.38 22.03
C LYS A 443 -37.77 -28.81 22.01
N PRO A 444 -37.71 -28.17 20.81
CA PRO A 444 -37.17 -26.82 20.62
C PRO A 444 -38.20 -25.70 20.29
N SER A 445 -37.75 -24.45 20.50
CA SER A 445 -38.25 -23.18 19.92
C SER A 445 -37.19 -22.09 20.25
N ALA A 446 -36.99 -20.99 19.52
CA ALA A 446 -37.54 -20.52 18.24
C ALA A 446 -36.49 -19.63 17.52
N LEU A 447 -36.77 -19.17 16.29
CA LEU A 447 -35.95 -18.20 15.55
C LEU A 447 -35.80 -16.86 16.30
N PRO A 448 -34.61 -16.22 16.29
CA PRO A 448 -34.51 -14.77 16.46
C PRO A 448 -34.90 -14.05 15.15
N SER A 449 -35.51 -12.88 15.30
CA SER A 449 -36.18 -12.11 14.25
C SER A 449 -35.25 -11.31 13.32
N SER A 450 -35.78 -10.96 12.15
CA SER A 450 -35.14 -10.11 11.13
C SER A 450 -34.96 -8.64 11.58
N PRO A 451 -33.89 -7.96 11.14
CA PRO A 451 -33.71 -6.52 11.39
C PRO A 451 -34.68 -5.64 10.58
N PRO A 452 -34.95 -4.40 11.00
CA PRO A 452 -35.85 -3.47 10.30
C PRO A 452 -35.26 -2.92 9.00
N PRO A 453 -36.10 -2.44 8.05
CA PRO A 453 -35.65 -1.87 6.78
C PRO A 453 -35.02 -0.47 6.94
N PRO A 454 -34.16 -0.04 5.99
CA PRO A 454 -33.57 1.30 5.99
C PRO A 454 -34.59 2.38 5.61
N PRO A 455 -34.40 3.64 6.07
CA PRO A 455 -35.29 4.76 5.74
C PRO A 455 -35.17 5.22 4.29
N SER A 456 -36.27 5.77 3.77
CA SER A 456 -36.45 6.22 2.39
C SER A 456 -35.51 7.35 1.98
N VAL A 457 -35.02 7.30 0.75
CA VAL A 457 -34.18 8.35 0.14
C VAL A 457 -34.98 9.64 -0.05
N GLN A 458 -34.56 10.74 0.58
CA GLN A 458 -35.05 12.08 0.24
C GLN A 458 -34.33 12.61 -0.99
N SER A 459 -35.08 13.16 -1.93
CA SER A 459 -34.58 13.73 -3.19
C SER A 459 -33.83 15.04 -2.95
N ILE A 460 -32.58 15.11 -3.40
CA ILE A 460 -31.77 16.34 -3.42
C ILE A 460 -32.28 17.26 -4.55
N PRO A 461 -32.51 18.56 -4.32
CA PRO A 461 -32.86 19.51 -5.39
C PRO A 461 -31.64 19.84 -6.28
N PRO A 462 -31.84 20.17 -7.57
CA PRO A 462 -30.75 20.46 -8.50
C PRO A 462 -30.01 21.76 -8.14
N PRO A 463 -28.71 21.89 -8.48
CA PRO A 463 -27.93 23.09 -8.23
C PRO A 463 -28.33 24.25 -9.17
N PRO A 464 -28.12 25.52 -8.75
CA PRO A 464 -28.42 26.69 -9.57
C PRO A 464 -27.44 26.85 -10.76
N PRO A 465 -27.85 27.54 -11.84
CA PRO A 465 -27.02 27.75 -13.03
C PRO A 465 -25.85 28.73 -12.76
N PRO A 466 -24.75 28.63 -13.52
CA PRO A 466 -23.57 29.50 -13.37
C PRO A 466 -23.85 30.93 -13.88
N PRO A 467 -23.14 31.95 -13.33
CA PRO A 467 -23.27 33.34 -13.76
C PRO A 467 -22.65 33.59 -15.16
N PRO A 468 -23.12 34.61 -15.90
CA PRO A 468 -22.59 34.96 -17.22
C PRO A 468 -21.16 35.54 -17.16
N PRO A 469 -20.38 35.41 -18.24
CA PRO A 469 -19.02 35.95 -18.31
C PRO A 469 -19.01 37.49 -18.38
N PRO A 470 -17.94 38.15 -17.90
CA PRO A 470 -17.79 39.60 -17.96
C PRO A 470 -17.54 40.08 -19.40
N PRO A 471 -17.92 41.34 -19.73
CA PRO A 471 -17.76 41.89 -21.08
C PRO A 471 -16.29 42.09 -21.45
N SER A 472 -15.97 41.85 -22.72
CA SER A 472 -14.65 42.04 -23.32
C SER A 472 -14.30 43.52 -23.46
N SER A 473 -13.27 43.98 -22.77
CA SER A 473 -12.61 45.27 -23.03
C SER A 473 -11.46 45.11 -24.02
N ASP A 474 -11.50 45.83 -25.13
CA ASP A 474 -10.41 45.93 -26.10
C ASP A 474 -9.10 46.42 -25.45
N GLY A 475 -7.97 45.84 -25.86
CA GLY A 475 -6.66 46.11 -25.26
C GLY A 475 -5.49 45.33 -25.90
N SER A 476 -5.48 45.18 -27.22
CA SER A 476 -4.54 44.32 -27.96
C SER A 476 -3.17 44.96 -28.31
N GLY A 477 -2.76 46.04 -27.62
CA GLY A 477 -1.52 46.77 -27.90
C GLY A 477 -0.29 46.32 -27.09
N ASP A 478 -0.35 46.41 -25.76
CA ASP A 478 0.87 46.47 -24.92
C ASP A 478 1.62 45.14 -24.75
N ARG A 479 0.93 43.99 -24.86
CA ARG A 479 1.54 42.69 -24.55
C ARG A 479 2.63 42.29 -25.55
N SER A 480 2.48 42.69 -26.80
CA SER A 480 3.45 42.43 -27.88
C SER A 480 4.72 43.28 -27.70
N ALA A 481 4.55 44.58 -27.40
CA ALA A 481 5.65 45.50 -27.15
C ALA A 481 6.47 45.13 -25.90
N LEU A 482 5.82 44.61 -24.86
CA LEU A 482 6.51 44.13 -23.65
C LEU A 482 7.39 42.90 -23.94
N LEU A 483 6.89 41.94 -24.73
CA LEU A 483 7.62 40.72 -25.10
C LEU A 483 8.83 41.00 -26.00
N GLU A 484 8.76 42.01 -26.86
CA GLU A 484 9.88 42.41 -27.72
C GLU A 484 11.01 43.08 -26.90
N ASN A 485 10.66 43.97 -25.96
CA ASN A 485 11.65 44.61 -25.08
C ASN A 485 12.36 43.61 -24.15
N ILE A 486 11.67 42.56 -23.70
CA ILE A 486 12.27 41.47 -22.90
C ILE A 486 13.31 40.67 -23.70
N ARG A 487 13.08 40.45 -25.00
CA ARG A 487 14.06 39.76 -25.87
C ARG A 487 15.34 40.55 -26.12
N LEU A 488 15.30 41.88 -25.98
CA LEU A 488 16.43 42.79 -26.24
C LEU A 488 17.28 43.10 -25.00
N GLY A 489 17.01 42.47 -23.85
CA GLY A 489 17.89 42.54 -22.67
C GLY A 489 18.01 43.92 -22.02
N LYS A 490 17.14 44.88 -22.35
CA LYS A 490 17.18 46.24 -21.77
C LYS A 490 16.64 46.24 -20.33
N THR A 491 17.42 46.78 -19.41
CA THR A 491 17.04 46.93 -18.00
C THR A 491 15.86 47.90 -17.85
N LEU A 492 14.79 47.44 -17.21
CA LEU A 492 13.60 48.24 -16.96
C LEU A 492 13.91 49.34 -15.91
N LYS A 493 13.44 50.57 -16.17
CA LYS A 493 13.52 51.67 -15.20
C LYS A 493 12.66 51.37 -13.98
N LYS A 494 13.10 51.79 -12.78
CA LYS A 494 12.32 51.65 -11.54
C LYS A 494 10.98 52.38 -11.65
N THR A 495 9.88 51.64 -11.48
CA THR A 495 8.54 52.19 -11.31
C THR A 495 8.42 52.85 -9.93
N VAL A 496 7.90 54.08 -9.88
CA VAL A 496 7.55 54.74 -8.61
C VAL A 496 6.14 54.30 -8.21
N THR A 497 6.04 53.47 -7.17
CA THR A 497 4.75 53.05 -6.60
C THR A 497 4.24 54.10 -5.61
N ASN A 498 3.08 54.69 -5.91
CA ASN A 498 2.37 55.61 -5.02
C ASN A 498 1.41 54.82 -4.12
N ASP A 499 1.90 54.36 -2.97
CA ASP A 499 1.10 53.63 -1.99
C ASP A 499 0.16 54.58 -1.24
N ARG A 500 -1.11 54.19 -1.13
CA ARG A 500 -2.17 54.93 -0.43
C ARG A 500 -2.82 54.12 0.70
N SER A 501 -2.21 53.02 1.13
CA SER A 501 -2.75 52.08 2.11
C SER A 501 -2.63 52.50 3.59
N ALA A 502 -2.48 53.80 3.88
CA ALA A 502 -2.50 54.31 5.25
C ALA A 502 -3.92 54.21 5.86
N PRO A 503 -4.10 53.56 7.04
CA PRO A 503 -5.41 53.46 7.67
C PRO A 503 -5.87 54.82 8.20
N LYS A 504 -7.05 55.26 7.80
CA LYS A 504 -7.71 56.43 8.40
C LYS A 504 -8.34 56.02 9.72
N PHE A 505 -7.75 56.46 10.83
CA PHE A 505 -8.43 56.46 12.12
C PHE A 505 -9.60 57.44 12.11
N LYS A 506 -10.78 56.96 12.52
CA LYS A 506 -11.92 57.73 13.00
C LYS A 506 -12.67 56.89 14.02
#